data_AF-A0A7X8DDW4-F1
#
_entry.id   AF-A0A7X8DDW4-F1
#
_cell.length_a   1.000
_cell.length_b   1.000
_cell.length_c   1.000
_cell.angle_alpha   90.00
_cell.angle_beta   90.00
_cell.angle_gamma   90.00
#
_symmetry.space_group_name_H-M   'P 1'
#
loop_
_entity.id
_entity.type
_entity.pdbx_description
1 polymer ?
#
loop_
_entity_poly.entity_id
_entity_poly.type
_entity_poly.pdbx_seq_one_letter_code
_entity_poly.pdbx_strand_id
1 'polypeptide(L)'
;MHLHKIFYELIDANAAGKYRSENVFITGTDFVPTSFSDVPKEMDTFISSIKEEESTLHPVIFSAYLHLELVRIHPFVDGNGRTARLLTNLSLIRNGYLPISIPPILRSEYINSIQLAQKKQNPSPDAFYRFVCLQEIEEMKAVARNLDINIVADN
;
A
#
# COMPACT_ATOMS: atom_id res chain seq x y z
N MET A 1 -10.11 -10.75 -6.95
CA MET A 1 -9.26 -10.36 -5.79
C MET A 1 -9.85 -10.84 -4.47
N HIS A 2 -9.29 -11.91 -3.87
CA HIS A 2 -9.79 -12.48 -2.61
C HIS A 2 -9.62 -11.56 -1.40
N LEU A 3 -8.49 -10.84 -1.30
CA LEU A 3 -8.19 -9.95 -0.16
C LEU A 3 -9.25 -8.86 0.05
N HIS A 4 -9.68 -8.20 -1.04
CA HIS A 4 -10.75 -7.21 -0.99
C HIS A 4 -12.09 -7.85 -0.56
N LYS A 5 -12.38 -9.05 -1.08
CA LYS A 5 -13.62 -9.77 -0.75
C LYS A 5 -13.74 -10.04 0.75
N ILE A 6 -12.67 -10.51 1.40
CA ILE A 6 -12.67 -10.92 2.83
C ILE A 6 -13.29 -9.86 3.74
N PHE A 7 -12.92 -8.59 3.60
CA PHE A 7 -13.42 -7.54 4.49
C PHE A 7 -14.61 -6.77 3.89
N TYR A 8 -14.72 -6.70 2.57
CA TYR A 8 -15.73 -5.88 1.91
C TYR A 8 -17.07 -6.60 1.72
N GLU A 9 -17.11 -7.93 1.77
CA GLU A 9 -18.35 -8.72 1.64
C GLU A 9 -19.38 -8.39 2.74
N LEU A 10 -18.92 -7.98 3.92
CA LEU A 10 -19.79 -7.51 5.01
C LEU A 10 -20.26 -6.05 4.87
N ILE A 11 -19.70 -5.31 3.92
CA ILE A 11 -20.03 -3.90 3.65
C ILE A 11 -20.95 -3.84 2.43
N ASP A 12 -20.52 -4.42 1.31
CA ASP A 12 -21.29 -4.57 0.09
C ASP A 12 -20.85 -5.84 -0.66
N ALA A 13 -21.63 -6.90 -0.48
CA ALA A 13 -21.41 -8.19 -1.14
C ALA A 13 -21.46 -8.12 -2.68
N ASN A 14 -22.17 -7.13 -3.25
CA ASN A 14 -22.28 -6.99 -4.71
C ASN A 14 -21.01 -6.41 -5.31
N ALA A 15 -20.33 -5.51 -4.61
CA ALA A 15 -19.06 -4.90 -5.04
C ALA A 15 -17.82 -5.67 -4.57
N ALA A 16 -17.93 -6.49 -3.52
CA ALA A 16 -16.81 -7.21 -2.91
C ALA A 16 -16.02 -8.05 -3.91
N GLY A 17 -14.70 -7.82 -3.95
CA GLY A 17 -13.76 -8.54 -4.80
C GLY A 17 -13.87 -8.33 -6.32
N LYS A 18 -14.76 -7.44 -6.79
CA LYS A 18 -14.98 -7.12 -8.21
C LYS A 18 -14.34 -5.79 -8.59
N TYR A 19 -13.70 -5.73 -9.75
CA TYR A 19 -13.20 -4.45 -10.27
C TYR A 19 -14.35 -3.50 -10.58
N ARG A 20 -14.11 -2.20 -10.42
CA ARG A 20 -15.09 -1.17 -10.76
C ARG A 20 -15.37 -1.15 -12.26
N SER A 21 -16.62 -0.84 -12.60
CA SER A 21 -17.11 -0.70 -13.98
C SER A 21 -17.29 0.75 -14.40
N GLU A 22 -16.81 1.69 -13.60
CA GLU A 22 -16.94 3.13 -13.84
C GLU A 22 -15.68 3.87 -13.38
N ASN A 23 -15.47 5.06 -13.94
CA ASN A 23 -14.38 5.94 -13.52
C ASN A 23 -14.72 6.60 -12.19
N VAL A 24 -13.73 6.69 -11.31
CA VAL A 24 -13.88 7.25 -9.96
C VAL A 24 -12.92 8.42 -9.78
N PHE A 25 -13.33 9.36 -8.94
CA PHE A 25 -12.50 10.48 -8.49
C PHE A 25 -12.10 10.25 -7.04
N ILE A 26 -10.82 10.46 -6.75
CA ILE A 26 -10.32 10.35 -5.38
C ILE A 26 -10.44 11.73 -4.72
N THR A 27 -11.26 11.84 -3.68
CA THR A 27 -11.47 13.10 -2.98
C THR A 27 -10.17 13.65 -2.40
N GLY A 28 -9.89 14.94 -2.63
CA GLY A 28 -8.73 15.63 -2.06
C GLY A 28 -7.42 15.46 -2.84
N THR A 29 -7.48 15.00 -4.09
CA THR A 29 -6.32 14.92 -4.99
C THR A 29 -6.72 15.17 -6.45
N ASP A 30 -5.80 15.72 -7.24
CA ASP A 30 -5.94 15.88 -8.71
C ASP A 30 -5.47 14.62 -9.48
N PHE A 31 -5.09 13.56 -8.76
CA PHE A 31 -4.71 12.29 -9.35
C PHE A 31 -5.92 11.61 -9.98
N VAL A 32 -5.81 11.28 -11.26
CA VAL A 32 -6.80 10.51 -12.00
C VAL A 32 -6.30 9.07 -12.07
N PRO A 33 -7.00 8.09 -11.46
CA PRO A 33 -6.61 6.69 -11.52
C PRO A 33 -6.80 6.12 -12.93
N THR A 34 -6.31 4.89 -13.14
CA THR A 34 -6.49 4.12 -14.38
C THR A 34 -7.94 4.16 -14.87
N SER A 35 -8.22 4.19 -16.18
CA SER A 35 -9.61 4.07 -16.65
C SER A 35 -10.20 2.72 -16.25
N PHE A 36 -11.49 2.65 -15.89
CA PHE A 36 -12.12 1.39 -15.47
C PHE A 36 -11.98 0.28 -16.53
N SER A 37 -11.97 0.67 -17.82
CA SER A 37 -11.76 -0.23 -18.95
C SER A 37 -10.38 -0.88 -18.96
N ASP A 38 -9.37 -0.20 -18.42
CA ASP A 38 -7.97 -0.63 -18.40
C ASP A 38 -7.58 -1.30 -17.08
N VAL A 39 -8.40 -1.20 -16.02
CA VAL A 39 -8.14 -1.80 -14.71
C VAL A 39 -7.79 -3.29 -14.80
N PRO A 40 -8.53 -4.15 -15.53
CA PRO A 40 -8.17 -5.57 -15.63
C PRO A 40 -6.76 -5.77 -16.18
N LYS A 41 -6.41 -5.07 -17.25
CA LYS A 41 -5.11 -5.17 -17.92
C LYS A 41 -3.97 -4.66 -17.04
N GLU A 42 -4.16 -3.51 -16.38
CA GLU A 42 -3.16 -2.95 -15.46
C GLU A 42 -2.96 -3.84 -14.24
N MET A 43 -4.03 -4.44 -13.70
CA MET A 43 -3.92 -5.41 -12.60
C MET A 43 -3.19 -6.68 -13.04
N ASP A 44 -3.43 -7.19 -14.25
CA ASP A 44 -2.71 -8.36 -14.76
C ASP A 44 -1.22 -8.05 -14.96
N THR A 45 -0.91 -6.85 -15.46
CA THR A 45 0.47 -6.35 -15.60
C THR A 45 1.15 -6.25 -14.25
N PHE A 46 0.48 -5.63 -13.27
CA PHE A 46 0.97 -5.52 -11.90
C PHE A 46 1.21 -6.88 -11.26
N ILE A 47 0.26 -7.82 -11.36
CA ILE A 47 0.42 -9.17 -10.79
C ILE A 47 1.60 -9.90 -11.45
N SER A 48 1.81 -9.69 -12.75
CA SER A 48 2.91 -10.31 -13.50
C SER A 48 4.29 -9.77 -13.10
N SER A 49 4.39 -8.49 -12.67
CA SER A 49 5.65 -7.90 -12.23
C SER A 49 6.08 -8.33 -10.82
N ILE A 50 5.14 -8.76 -9.96
CA ILE A 50 5.37 -9.06 -8.54
C ILE A 50 6.61 -9.93 -8.31
N LYS A 51 6.75 -11.03 -9.06
CA LYS A 51 7.86 -11.98 -8.85
C LYS A 51 9.24 -11.37 -9.15
N GLU A 52 9.30 -10.53 -10.18
CA GLU A 52 10.54 -9.85 -10.56
C GLU A 52 10.89 -8.79 -9.51
N GLU A 53 9.94 -7.92 -9.16
CA GLU A 53 10.12 -6.86 -8.17
C GLU A 53 10.47 -7.40 -6.77
N GLU A 54 9.87 -8.53 -6.37
CA GLU A 54 10.21 -9.21 -5.11
C GLU A 54 11.66 -9.70 -5.07
N SER A 55 12.22 -10.06 -6.23
CA SER A 55 13.59 -10.56 -6.34
C SER A 55 14.66 -9.46 -6.41
N THR A 56 14.26 -8.23 -6.73
CA THR A 56 15.17 -7.10 -6.97
C THR A 56 15.14 -6.06 -5.85
N LEU A 57 13.98 -5.82 -5.25
CA LEU A 57 13.80 -4.80 -4.22
C LEU A 57 14.05 -5.36 -2.81
N HIS A 58 14.52 -4.49 -1.91
CA HIS A 58 14.53 -4.82 -0.48
C HIS A 58 13.09 -5.11 0.00
N PRO A 59 12.82 -6.12 0.85
CA PRO A 59 11.45 -6.56 1.16
C PRO A 59 10.50 -5.48 1.68
N VAL A 60 11.01 -4.54 2.48
CA VAL A 60 10.23 -3.38 2.97
C VAL A 60 9.87 -2.42 1.83
N ILE A 61 10.80 -2.20 0.89
CA ILE A 61 10.58 -1.36 -0.30
C ILE A 61 9.61 -2.05 -1.26
N PHE A 62 9.77 -3.36 -1.48
CA PHE A 62 8.82 -4.16 -2.25
C PHE A 62 7.40 -4.07 -1.69
N SER A 63 7.25 -4.17 -0.37
CA SER A 63 5.93 -4.04 0.29
C SER A 63 5.32 -2.64 0.12
N ALA A 64 6.15 -1.61 0.05
CA ALA A 64 5.73 -0.24 -0.26
C ALA A 64 5.37 -0.06 -1.76
N TYR A 65 6.12 -0.69 -2.67
CA TYR A 65 5.81 -0.72 -4.10
C TYR A 65 4.44 -1.33 -4.37
N LEU A 66 4.15 -2.50 -3.78
CA LEU A 66 2.84 -3.16 -3.90
C LEU A 66 1.68 -2.25 -3.47
N HIS A 67 1.91 -1.44 -2.44
CA HIS A 67 0.94 -0.47 -1.97
C HIS A 67 0.66 0.59 -3.04
N LEU A 68 1.73 1.23 -3.54
CA LEU A 68 1.65 2.33 -4.50
C LEU A 68 0.98 1.87 -5.79
N GLU A 69 1.33 0.71 -6.31
CA GLU A 69 0.72 0.17 -7.53
C GLU A 69 -0.78 -0.09 -7.34
N LEU A 70 -1.20 -0.69 -6.23
CA LEU A 70 -2.62 -0.92 -5.99
C LEU A 70 -3.42 0.39 -5.89
N VAL A 71 -2.90 1.40 -5.18
CA VAL A 71 -3.61 2.69 -5.05
C VAL A 71 -3.53 3.55 -6.32
N ARG A 72 -2.49 3.37 -7.15
CA ARG A 72 -2.36 3.98 -8.49
C ARG A 72 -3.41 3.42 -9.43
N ILE A 73 -3.54 2.10 -9.52
CA ILE A 73 -4.53 1.43 -10.38
C ILE A 73 -5.95 1.70 -9.88
N HIS A 74 -6.13 1.70 -8.56
CA HIS A 74 -7.40 1.96 -7.88
C HIS A 74 -8.53 1.05 -8.39
N PRO A 75 -8.38 -0.29 -8.26
CA PRO A 75 -9.23 -1.25 -8.98
C PRO A 75 -10.68 -1.34 -8.49
N PHE A 76 -11.00 -0.82 -7.30
CA PHE A 76 -12.31 -0.92 -6.68
C PHE A 76 -13.05 0.42 -6.58
N VAL A 77 -14.37 0.36 -6.41
CA VAL A 77 -15.20 1.56 -6.14
C VAL A 77 -14.84 2.18 -4.79
N ASP A 78 -14.61 1.36 -3.78
CA ASP A 78 -14.12 1.75 -2.45
C ASP A 78 -13.29 0.58 -1.87
N GLY A 79 -12.53 0.82 -0.80
CA GLY A 79 -11.72 -0.21 -0.15
C GLY A 79 -10.27 -0.28 -0.64
N ASN A 80 -9.87 0.54 -1.61
CA ASN A 80 -8.53 0.51 -2.20
C ASN A 80 -7.42 0.73 -1.16
N GLY A 81 -7.50 1.79 -0.34
CA GLY A 81 -6.49 2.04 0.69
C GLY A 81 -6.44 0.96 1.79
N ARG A 82 -7.60 0.38 2.15
CA ARG A 82 -7.67 -0.74 3.11
C ARG A 82 -6.99 -1.99 2.53
N THR A 83 -7.29 -2.29 1.28
CA THR A 83 -6.69 -3.42 0.56
C THR A 83 -5.18 -3.22 0.36
N ALA A 84 -4.73 -2.01 0.07
CA ALA A 84 -3.32 -1.69 -0.10
C ALA A 84 -2.54 -1.89 1.20
N ARG A 85 -3.07 -1.44 2.34
CA ARG A 85 -2.45 -1.68 3.66
C ARG A 85 -2.40 -3.17 4.01
N LEU A 86 -3.47 -3.91 3.74
CA LEU A 86 -3.50 -5.36 3.94
C LEU A 86 -2.47 -6.06 3.05
N LEU A 87 -2.33 -5.65 1.79
CA LEU A 87 -1.35 -6.20 0.87
C LEU A 87 0.09 -5.90 1.33
N THR A 88 0.36 -4.66 1.77
CA THR A 88 1.65 -4.28 2.38
C THR A 88 1.99 -5.18 3.56
N ASN A 89 1.08 -5.33 4.52
CA ASN A 89 1.34 -6.15 5.71
C ASN A 89 1.46 -7.64 5.38
N LEU A 90 0.67 -8.15 4.44
CA LEU A 90 0.81 -9.53 3.97
C LEU A 90 2.21 -9.77 3.37
N SER A 91 2.70 -8.83 2.56
CA SER A 91 4.05 -8.89 1.97
C SER A 91 5.15 -8.84 3.03
N LEU A 92 5.06 -7.91 4.00
CA LEU A 92 6.01 -7.81 5.11
C LEU A 92 6.08 -9.11 5.91
N ILE A 93 4.92 -9.63 6.33
CA ILE A 93 4.83 -10.88 7.11
C ILE A 93 5.42 -12.06 6.32
N ARG A 94 5.10 -12.18 5.02
CA ARG A 94 5.65 -13.27 4.19
C ARG A 94 7.17 -13.21 4.06
N ASN A 95 7.76 -12.02 4.16
CA ASN A 95 9.19 -11.80 4.10
C ASN A 95 9.87 -11.75 5.48
N GLY A 96 9.17 -12.08 6.56
CA GLY A 96 9.74 -12.14 7.92
C GLY A 96 9.85 -10.79 8.64
N TYR A 97 9.18 -9.75 8.15
CA TYR A 97 9.11 -8.42 8.77
C TYR A 97 7.84 -8.27 9.61
N LEU A 98 7.88 -7.32 10.55
CA LEU A 98 6.71 -6.98 11.36
C LEU A 98 5.66 -6.25 10.50
N PRO A 99 4.35 -6.51 10.72
CA PRO A 99 3.31 -5.72 10.10
C PRO A 99 3.35 -4.28 10.63
N ILE A 100 3.10 -3.31 9.76
CA ILE A 100 3.08 -1.89 10.15
C ILE A 100 1.68 -1.39 10.45
N SER A 101 1.60 -0.48 11.42
CA SER A 101 0.43 0.35 11.68
C SER A 101 0.63 1.77 11.16
N ILE A 102 -0.45 2.39 10.67
CA ILE A 102 -0.46 3.82 10.32
C ILE A 102 -1.36 4.50 11.34
N PRO A 103 -0.80 5.11 12.41
CA PRO A 103 -1.61 5.72 13.45
C PRO A 103 -2.35 6.95 12.89
N PRO A 104 -3.53 7.30 13.43
CA PRO A 104 -4.34 8.42 12.92
C PRO A 104 -3.57 9.75 12.84
N ILE A 105 -2.63 9.99 13.75
CA ILE A 105 -1.78 11.18 13.78
C ILE A 105 -0.87 11.32 12.55
N LEU A 106 -0.52 10.20 11.90
CA LEU A 106 0.33 10.18 10.70
C LEU A 106 -0.47 10.10 9.39
N ARG A 107 -1.79 10.29 9.45
CA ARG A 107 -2.67 10.16 8.28
C ARG A 107 -2.29 11.16 7.19
N SER A 108 -1.95 12.39 7.56
CA SER A 108 -1.61 13.46 6.61
C SER A 108 -0.30 13.14 5.88
N GLU A 109 0.71 12.68 6.60
CA GLU A 109 2.01 12.26 6.09
C GLU A 109 1.89 11.06 5.15
N TYR A 110 1.07 10.08 5.53
CA TYR A 110 0.75 8.93 4.68
C TYR A 110 0.08 9.35 3.37
N ILE A 111 -0.92 10.22 3.41
CA ILE A 111 -1.60 10.70 2.19
C ILE A 111 -0.64 11.53 1.33
N ASN A 112 0.09 12.46 1.94
CA ASN A 112 1.01 13.35 1.22
C ASN A 112 2.13 12.56 0.53
N SER A 113 2.67 11.52 1.16
CA SER A 113 3.70 10.68 0.55
C SER A 113 3.19 9.87 -0.66
N ILE A 114 1.95 9.38 -0.63
CA ILE A 114 1.31 8.78 -1.81
C ILE A 114 1.10 9.82 -2.92
N GLN A 115 0.61 11.02 -2.56
CA GLN A 115 0.37 12.08 -3.53
C GLN A 115 1.66 12.51 -4.25
N LEU A 116 2.80 12.50 -3.57
CA LEU A 116 4.12 12.76 -4.18
C LEU A 116 4.48 11.73 -5.26
N ALA A 117 4.14 10.46 -5.04
CA ALA A 117 4.33 9.40 -6.05
C ALA A 117 3.34 9.51 -7.23
N GLN A 118 2.22 10.22 -7.03
CA GLN A 118 1.13 10.35 -7.99
C GLN A 118 1.11 11.70 -8.73
N LYS A 119 2.12 12.56 -8.53
CA LYS A 119 2.21 13.86 -9.19
C LYS A 119 2.31 13.71 -10.71
N LYS A 120 1.65 14.62 -11.44
CA LYS A 120 1.77 14.73 -12.90
C LYS A 120 3.18 15.09 -13.35
N GLN A 121 3.89 15.90 -12.57
CA GLN A 121 5.26 16.33 -12.85
C GLN A 121 6.19 15.80 -11.76
N ASN A 122 7.27 15.15 -12.17
CA ASN A 122 8.31 14.59 -11.31
C ASN A 122 7.73 13.70 -10.18
N PRO A 123 6.95 12.64 -10.51
CA PRO A 123 6.52 11.68 -9.51
C PRO A 123 7.73 11.03 -8.85
N SER A 124 7.70 10.88 -7.53
CA SER A 124 8.74 10.17 -6.77
C SER A 124 8.12 9.29 -5.70
N PRO A 125 8.47 7.99 -5.65
CA PRO A 125 8.00 7.08 -4.61
C PRO A 125 8.77 7.22 -3.29
N ASP A 126 9.89 7.95 -3.28
CA ASP A 126 10.87 7.94 -2.19
C ASP A 126 10.28 8.36 -0.85
N ALA A 127 9.38 9.36 -0.86
CA ALA A 127 8.69 9.80 0.35
C ALA A 127 7.83 8.69 0.96
N PHE A 128 7.16 7.90 0.13
CA PHE A 128 6.31 6.81 0.58
C PHE A 128 7.13 5.59 1.00
N TYR A 129 8.19 5.26 0.26
CA TYR A 129 9.14 4.20 0.64
C TYR A 129 9.77 4.50 1.99
N ARG A 130 10.25 5.75 2.18
CA ARG A 130 10.78 6.20 3.47
C ARG A 130 9.72 6.13 4.57
N PHE A 131 8.48 6.51 4.29
CA PHE A 131 7.39 6.43 5.26
C PHE A 131 7.18 4.98 5.74
N VAL A 132 7.11 4.00 4.82
CA VAL A 132 6.95 2.58 5.17
C VAL A 132 8.14 2.06 5.97
N CYS A 133 9.37 2.39 5.58
CA CYS A 133 10.57 2.01 6.34
C CYS A 133 10.56 2.58 7.77
N LEU A 134 10.12 3.83 7.95
CA LEU A 134 10.01 4.42 9.28
C LEU A 134 8.96 3.72 10.14
N GLN A 135 7.80 3.36 9.57
CA GLN A 135 6.80 2.61 10.33
C GLN A 135 7.34 1.25 10.76
N GLU A 136 8.03 0.54 9.87
CA GLU A 136 8.62 -0.77 10.19
C GLU A 136 9.66 -0.66 11.32
N ILE A 137 10.52 0.36 11.29
CA ILE A 137 11.45 0.66 12.39
C ILE A 137 10.71 0.98 13.70
N GLU A 138 9.62 1.75 13.66
CA GLU A 138 8.85 2.06 14.87
C GLU A 138 8.19 0.82 15.47
N GLU A 139 7.72 -0.13 14.64
CA GLU A 139 7.21 -1.42 15.12
C GLU A 139 8.33 -2.26 15.76
N MET A 140 9.52 -2.34 15.14
CA MET A 140 10.68 -3.02 15.74
C MET A 140 11.06 -2.42 17.09
N LYS A 141 11.10 -1.08 17.19
CA LYS A 141 11.34 -0.38 18.45
C LYS A 141 10.26 -0.68 19.49
N ALA A 142 8.99 -0.75 19.08
CA ALA A 142 7.90 -1.09 19.99
C ALA A 142 8.04 -2.51 20.55
N VAL A 143 8.36 -3.49 19.69
CA VAL A 143 8.61 -4.87 20.11
C VAL A 143 9.81 -4.94 21.04
N ALA A 144 10.93 -4.28 20.71
CA ALA A 144 12.12 -4.31 21.55
C ALA A 144 11.91 -3.67 22.93
N ARG A 145 11.18 -2.55 23.01
CA ARG A 145 10.76 -1.96 24.29
C ARG A 145 9.95 -2.94 25.13
N ASN A 146 9.07 -3.73 24.51
CA ASN A 146 8.27 -4.73 25.22
C ASN A 146 9.06 -5.97 25.65
N LEU A 147 10.27 -6.17 25.10
CA LEU A 147 11.15 -7.29 25.41
C LEU A 147 12.37 -6.87 26.24
N ASP A 148 12.41 -5.63 26.74
CA ASP A 148 13.56 -5.04 27.45
C ASP A 148 14.88 -5.11 26.65
N ILE A 149 14.78 -5.09 25.31
CA ILE A 149 15.93 -5.06 24.41
C ILE A 149 16.25 -3.60 24.09
N ASN A 150 17.45 -3.15 24.46
CA ASN A 150 17.97 -1.86 24.00
C ASN A 150 18.38 -1.96 22.52
N ILE A 151 17.50 -1.52 21.62
CA ILE A 151 17.93 -1.20 20.25
C ILE A 151 18.71 0.11 20.35
N VAL A 152 20.03 0.00 20.49
CA VAL A 152 20.94 1.13 20.37
C VAL A 152 20.87 1.60 18.92
N ALA A 153 20.19 2.72 18.69
CA ALA A 153 20.48 3.52 17.51
C ALA A 153 21.64 4.43 17.90
N ASP A 154 22.88 3.97 17.68
CA ASP A 154 24.06 4.82 17.80
C ASP A 154 23.95 5.95 16.75
N ASN A 155 23.91 7.18 17.26
CA ASN A 155 24.11 8.50 16.65
C ASN A 155 23.32 8.88 15.37
#